data_AF-A0A7S2ZMH4-F1
#
_entry.id   AF-A0A7S2ZMH4-F1
#
_cell.length_a   1.000
_cell.length_b   1.000
_cell.length_c   1.000
_cell.angle_alpha   90.00
_cell.angle_beta   90.00
_cell.angle_gamma   90.00
#
_symmetry.space_group_name_H-M   'P 1'
#
loop_
_entity.id
_entity.type
_entity.pdbx_description
1 polymer ?
#
loop_
_entity_poly.entity_id
_entity_poly.type
_entity_poly.pdbx_seq_one_letter_code
_entity_poly.pdbx_strand_id
1 'polypeptide(L)'
;MWFAKDGSKAWAEKFFLFVNLSSLILFLVVFIGSGLYERYDDRVSYAVVSGLMVLPNIVVPVVLVGKSDKVLPWYTRFVWKANMWNLVFGFIGNYFWTHYFYKILGARYTFDTFRLNDVPIPCYLATHVYFLFYHSVSSITLRKLDEATTKLPTPLRRAIFVCGVLMLAYLTAYMETLTISAFPYYEFVDRDKMQSVSIQRD
;
A
#
# COMPACT_ATOMS: atom_id res chain seq x y z
N MET A 1 20.33 11.69 10.56
CA MET A 1 20.10 10.50 9.70
C MET A 1 18.60 10.40 9.36
N TRP A 2 18.20 10.11 8.12
CA TRP A 2 16.79 10.11 7.69
C TRP A 2 16.02 8.84 8.12
N PHE A 3 16.73 7.71 8.12
CA PHE A 3 16.23 6.38 8.50
C PHE A 3 16.29 6.13 10.01
N ALA A 4 15.72 5.01 10.45
CA ALA A 4 15.68 4.61 11.85
C ALA A 4 17.09 4.57 12.49
N LYS A 5 17.15 4.79 13.81
CA LYS A 5 18.38 4.57 14.59
C LYS A 5 18.68 3.09 14.76
N ASP A 6 17.63 2.28 14.91
CA ASP A 6 17.74 0.83 14.93
C ASP A 6 18.17 0.31 13.54
N GLY A 7 19.23 -0.49 13.51
CA GLY A 7 19.83 -0.95 12.26
C GLY A 7 18.96 -1.92 11.46
N SER A 8 18.16 -2.77 12.14
CA SER A 8 17.21 -3.69 11.51
C SER A 8 16.10 -2.91 10.80
N LYS A 9 15.48 -1.98 11.53
CA LYS A 9 14.44 -1.11 11.00
C LYS A 9 14.95 -0.20 9.89
N ALA A 10 16.15 0.36 10.03
CA ALA A 10 16.74 1.23 9.01
C ALA A 10 17.03 0.51 7.70
N TRP A 11 17.47 -0.76 7.79
CA TRP A 11 17.67 -1.59 6.61
C TRP A 11 16.33 -1.90 5.93
N ALA A 12 15.30 -2.30 6.69
CA ALA A 12 13.98 -2.58 6.16
C ALA A 12 13.33 -1.35 5.51
N GLU A 13 13.41 -0.16 6.12
CA GLU A 13 12.91 1.09 5.56
C GLU A 13 13.53 1.40 4.20
N LYS A 14 14.85 1.23 4.05
CA LYS A 14 15.54 1.43 2.76
C LYS A 14 15.11 0.39 1.73
N PHE A 15 15.05 -0.87 2.13
CA PHE A 15 14.65 -1.97 1.28
C PHE A 15 13.24 -1.77 0.73
N PHE A 16 12.27 -1.54 1.61
CA PHE A 16 10.87 -1.33 1.21
C PHE A 16 10.69 -0.08 0.37
N LEU A 17 11.36 1.02 0.69
CA LEU A 17 11.27 2.22 -0.15
C LEU A 17 11.80 1.95 -1.55
N PHE A 18 12.98 1.34 -1.69
CA PHE A 18 13.57 1.12 -3.00
C PHE A 18 12.77 0.09 -3.79
N VAL A 19 12.57 -1.11 -3.23
CA VAL A 19 11.93 -2.22 -3.95
C VAL A 19 10.47 -1.93 -4.25
N ASN A 20 9.69 -1.46 -3.28
CA ASN A 20 8.26 -1.23 -3.53
C ASN A 20 8.04 -0.01 -4.42
N LEU A 21 8.83 1.07 -4.30
CA LEU A 21 8.74 2.18 -5.25
C LEU A 21 9.07 1.72 -6.67
N SER A 22 10.13 0.93 -6.85
CA SER A 22 10.46 0.37 -8.17
C SER A 22 9.35 -0.52 -8.72
N SER A 23 8.78 -1.41 -7.89
CA SER A 23 7.64 -2.26 -8.30
C SER A 23 6.40 -1.43 -8.66
N LEU A 24 6.10 -0.36 -7.90
CA LEU A 24 4.97 0.52 -8.17
C LEU A 24 5.18 1.33 -9.45
N ILE A 25 6.39 1.85 -9.71
CA ILE A 25 6.71 2.55 -10.95
C ILE A 25 6.58 1.58 -12.14
N LEU A 26 7.15 0.38 -12.03
CA LEU A 26 7.03 -0.62 -13.09
C LEU A 26 5.57 -0.99 -13.35
N PHE A 27 4.77 -1.17 -12.30
CA PHE A 27 3.36 -1.49 -12.44
C PHE A 27 2.54 -0.33 -13.04
N LEU A 28 2.58 0.85 -12.43
CA LEU A 28 1.73 1.97 -12.83
C LEU A 28 2.17 2.62 -14.14
N VAL A 29 3.48 2.86 -14.31
CA VAL A 29 4.00 3.59 -15.47
C VAL A 29 4.21 2.66 -16.65
N VAL A 30 4.84 1.50 -16.42
CA VAL A 30 5.16 0.58 -17.52
C VAL A 30 3.97 -0.32 -17.82
N PHE A 31 3.44 -1.09 -16.86
CA PHE A 31 2.39 -2.07 -17.17
C PHE A 31 1.03 -1.42 -17.48
N ILE A 32 0.54 -0.52 -16.61
CA ILE A 32 -0.72 0.20 -16.83
C ILE A 32 -0.55 1.30 -17.88
N GLY A 33 0.43 2.19 -17.73
CA GLY A 33 0.61 3.34 -18.61
C GLY A 33 0.92 3.02 -20.08
N SER A 34 1.48 1.84 -20.39
CA SER A 34 1.71 1.42 -21.79
C SER A 34 0.59 0.59 -22.41
N GLY A 35 -0.46 0.25 -21.64
CA GLY A 35 -1.53 -0.64 -22.13
C GLY A 35 -1.13 -2.11 -22.21
N LEU A 36 0.01 -2.52 -21.64
CA LEU A 36 0.47 -3.93 -21.67
C LEU A 36 -0.56 -4.89 -21.08
N TYR A 37 -1.40 -4.43 -20.15
CA TYR A 37 -2.49 -5.22 -19.58
C TYR A 37 -3.50 -5.70 -20.64
N GLU A 38 -3.75 -4.94 -21.71
CA GLU A 38 -4.70 -5.33 -22.78
C GLU A 38 -4.14 -6.47 -23.64
N ARG A 39 -2.81 -6.55 -23.76
CA ARG A 39 -2.14 -7.61 -24.50
C ARG A 39 -2.14 -8.95 -23.76
N TYR A 40 -2.28 -8.89 -22.43
CA TYR A 40 -2.24 -10.03 -21.52
C TYR A 40 -3.54 -10.10 -20.70
N ASP A 41 -4.69 -9.98 -21.37
CA ASP A 41 -6.01 -10.05 -20.76
C ASP A 41 -6.46 -11.50 -20.52
N ASP A 42 -5.61 -12.28 -19.86
CA ASP A 42 -5.95 -13.62 -19.41
C ASP A 42 -6.04 -13.68 -17.90
N ARG A 43 -6.83 -14.63 -17.41
CA ARG A 43 -7.17 -14.83 -16.01
C ARG A 43 -5.97 -14.98 -15.08
N VAL A 44 -4.80 -15.34 -15.62
CA VAL A 44 -3.58 -15.66 -14.88
C VAL A 44 -2.60 -14.49 -14.91
N SER A 45 -2.54 -13.74 -16.01
CA SER A 45 -1.56 -12.67 -16.22
C SER A 45 -1.59 -11.59 -15.16
N TYR A 46 -2.76 -11.11 -14.76
CA TYR A 46 -2.87 -10.12 -13.67
C TYR A 46 -2.33 -10.67 -12.33
N ALA A 47 -2.61 -11.94 -12.03
CA ALA A 47 -2.13 -12.58 -10.80
C ALA A 47 -0.62 -12.80 -10.83
N VAL A 48 -0.06 -13.15 -11.99
CA VAL A 48 1.39 -13.28 -12.20
C VAL A 48 2.08 -11.94 -12.00
N VAL A 49 1.58 -10.86 -12.63
CA VAL A 49 2.15 -9.52 -12.49
C VAL A 49 2.15 -9.08 -11.03
N SER A 50 1.01 -9.16 -10.33
CA SER A 50 0.96 -8.79 -8.92
C SER A 50 1.78 -9.72 -8.02
N GLY A 51 1.87 -11.01 -8.35
CA GLY A 51 2.75 -11.97 -7.66
C GLY A 51 4.23 -11.62 -7.82
N LEU A 52 4.66 -11.20 -9.01
CA LEU A 52 6.01 -10.72 -9.30
C LEU A 52 6.33 -9.44 -8.51
N MET A 53 5.35 -8.59 -8.22
CA MET A 53 5.56 -7.42 -7.37
C MET A 53 5.81 -7.80 -5.89
N VAL A 54 5.13 -8.85 -5.40
CA VAL A 54 5.27 -9.33 -4.01
C VAL A 54 6.54 -10.14 -3.80
N LEU A 55 6.95 -10.93 -4.80
CA LEU A 55 8.09 -11.86 -4.74
C LEU A 55 9.38 -11.26 -4.14
N PRO A 56 9.86 -10.08 -4.58
CA PRO A 56 11.04 -9.44 -4.00
C PRO A 56 10.94 -9.21 -2.49
N ASN A 57 9.75 -8.88 -1.98
CA ASN A 57 9.51 -8.62 -0.56
C ASN A 57 9.63 -9.88 0.32
N ILE A 58 9.60 -11.06 -0.30
CA ILE A 58 9.77 -12.35 0.38
C ILE A 58 11.18 -12.89 0.13
N VAL A 59 11.62 -12.93 -1.13
CA VAL A 59 12.89 -13.56 -1.52
C VAL A 59 14.10 -12.77 -1.03
N VAL A 60 14.09 -11.44 -1.19
CA VAL A 60 15.26 -10.62 -0.86
C VAL A 60 15.56 -10.67 0.65
N PRO A 61 14.59 -10.57 1.57
CA PRO A 61 14.88 -10.70 3.01
C PRO A 61 15.37 -12.08 3.46
N VAL A 62 15.18 -13.13 2.66
CA VAL A 62 15.78 -14.45 2.89
C VAL A 62 17.25 -14.46 2.47
N VAL A 63 17.57 -13.93 1.29
CA VAL A 63 18.91 -14.01 0.69
C VAL A 63 19.85 -12.91 1.20
N LEU A 64 19.36 -11.68 1.31
CA LEU A 64 20.12 -10.50 1.72
C LEU A 64 19.69 -10.07 3.11
N VAL A 65 20.51 -10.40 4.11
CA VAL A 65 20.27 -10.05 5.50
C VAL A 65 21.05 -8.78 5.86
N GLY A 66 20.36 -7.81 6.46
CA GLY A 66 20.99 -6.58 6.98
C GLY A 66 22.12 -6.89 7.96
N LYS A 67 23.17 -6.06 8.00
CA LYS A 67 24.34 -6.28 8.86
C LYS A 67 23.95 -6.46 10.33
N SER A 68 23.00 -5.66 10.81
CA SER A 68 22.47 -5.71 12.19
C SER A 68 21.62 -6.95 12.47
N ASP A 69 21.12 -7.63 11.44
CA ASP A 69 20.22 -8.78 11.54
C ASP A 69 20.92 -10.13 11.37
N LYS A 70 22.23 -10.15 11.07
CA LYS A 70 22.98 -11.38 10.78
C LYS A 70 22.96 -12.39 11.92
N VAL A 71 22.99 -11.89 13.15
CA VAL A 71 22.99 -12.71 14.38
C VAL A 71 21.58 -13.04 14.87
N LEU A 72 20.55 -12.42 14.28
CA LEU A 72 19.17 -12.56 14.72
C LEU A 72 18.44 -13.67 13.96
N PRO A 73 17.63 -14.51 14.66
CA PRO A 73 16.69 -15.42 14.01
C PRO A 73 15.74 -14.66 13.07
N TRP A 74 15.43 -15.26 11.92
CA TRP A 74 14.69 -14.57 10.85
C TRP A 74 13.35 -13.97 11.32
N TYR A 75 12.56 -14.69 12.12
CA TYR A 75 11.26 -14.24 12.62
C TYR A 75 11.32 -13.03 13.57
N THR A 76 12.49 -12.73 14.15
CA THR A 76 12.68 -11.56 15.02
C THR A 76 13.01 -10.28 14.27
N ARG A 77 13.50 -10.41 13.02
CA ARG A 77 13.95 -9.28 12.19
C ARG A 77 12.77 -8.38 11.84
N PHE A 78 13.01 -7.08 11.82
CA PHE A 78 11.95 -6.09 11.60
C PHE A 78 11.25 -6.28 10.23
N VAL A 79 12.02 -6.62 9.19
CA VAL A 79 11.49 -6.83 7.83
C VAL A 79 10.38 -7.89 7.77
N TRP A 80 10.50 -8.98 8.52
CA TRP A 80 9.50 -10.05 8.54
C TRP A 80 8.27 -9.66 9.33
N LYS A 81 8.45 -8.95 10.46
CA LYS A 81 7.34 -8.41 11.24
C LYS A 81 6.53 -7.39 10.43
N ALA A 82 7.21 -6.49 9.73
CA ALA A 82 6.57 -5.50 8.88
C ALA A 82 5.84 -6.15 7.70
N ASN A 83 6.44 -7.14 7.03
CA ASN A 83 5.76 -7.94 6.01
C ASN A 83 4.50 -8.61 6.57
N MET A 84 4.61 -9.36 7.67
CA MET A 84 3.49 -10.10 8.23
C MET A 84 2.36 -9.16 8.67
N TRP A 85 2.69 -8.04 9.32
CA TRP A 85 1.72 -7.04 9.72
C TRP A 85 0.95 -6.48 8.53
N ASN A 86 1.66 -6.05 7.47
CA ASN A 86 1.02 -5.48 6.28
C ASN A 86 0.25 -6.53 5.48
N LEU A 87 0.66 -7.80 5.51
CA LEU A 87 -0.08 -8.91 4.90
C LEU A 87 -1.43 -9.11 5.60
N VAL A 88 -1.42 -9.20 6.94
CA VAL A 88 -2.65 -9.36 7.73
C VAL A 88 -3.55 -8.15 7.58
N PHE A 89 -2.98 -6.95 7.66
CA PHE A 89 -3.73 -5.70 7.51
C PHE A 89 -4.33 -5.55 6.11
N GLY A 90 -3.55 -5.86 5.05
CA GLY A 90 -4.00 -5.88 3.66
C GLY A 90 -5.08 -6.92 3.39
N PHE A 91 -4.97 -8.10 4.00
CA PHE A 91 -6.00 -9.13 3.92
C PHE A 91 -7.30 -8.67 4.58
N ILE A 92 -7.23 -8.14 5.81
CA ILE A 92 -8.43 -7.65 6.51
C ILE A 92 -9.10 -6.53 5.72
N GLY A 93 -8.32 -5.58 5.21
CA GLY A 93 -8.83 -4.49 4.39
C GLY A 93 -9.55 -4.99 3.15
N ASN A 94 -8.90 -5.86 2.37
CA ASN A 94 -9.47 -6.39 1.14
C ASN A 94 -10.66 -7.34 1.37
N TYR A 95 -10.63 -8.16 2.42
CA TYR A 95 -11.64 -9.17 2.67
C TYR A 95 -12.87 -8.62 3.39
N PHE A 96 -12.69 -7.82 4.46
CA PHE A 96 -13.80 -7.36 5.31
C PHE A 96 -14.25 -5.94 5.00
N TRP A 97 -13.34 -5.00 4.77
CA TRP A 97 -13.67 -3.57 4.70
C TRP A 97 -14.08 -3.10 3.30
N THR A 98 -13.75 -3.84 2.26
CA THR A 98 -14.13 -3.48 0.88
C THR A 98 -15.63 -3.62 0.58
N HIS A 99 -16.39 -4.29 1.45
CA HIS A 99 -17.84 -4.48 1.28
C HIS A 99 -18.58 -3.15 1.10
N TYR A 100 -18.14 -2.10 1.79
CA TYR A 100 -18.70 -0.76 1.62
C TYR A 100 -18.56 -0.27 0.16
N PHE A 101 -17.38 -0.41 -0.45
CA PHE A 101 -17.15 0.02 -1.82
C PHE A 101 -17.93 -0.82 -2.84
N TYR A 102 -17.95 -2.15 -2.68
CA TYR A 102 -18.57 -3.03 -3.66
C TYR A 102 -20.09 -3.08 -3.53
N LYS A 103 -20.64 -3.10 -2.31
CA LYS A 103 -22.09 -3.26 -2.09
C LYS A 103 -22.84 -1.95 -1.94
N ILE A 104 -22.25 -0.94 -1.32
CA ILE A 104 -22.92 0.35 -1.07
C ILE A 104 -22.63 1.32 -2.21
N LEU A 105 -21.36 1.50 -2.59
CA LEU A 105 -20.98 2.41 -3.68
C LEU A 105 -21.10 1.80 -5.08
N GLY A 106 -21.31 0.47 -5.17
CA GLY A 106 -21.44 -0.23 -6.44
C GLY A 106 -20.20 -0.15 -7.32
N ALA A 107 -19.02 0.01 -6.71
CA ALA A 107 -17.75 -0.14 -7.43
C ALA A 107 -17.60 -1.59 -7.90
N ARG A 108 -16.95 -1.83 -9.04
CA ARG A 108 -16.58 -3.19 -9.47
C ARG A 108 -15.34 -3.19 -10.34
N TYR A 109 -14.47 -4.16 -10.10
CA TYR A 109 -13.43 -4.52 -11.06
C TYR A 109 -14.01 -5.48 -12.10
N THR A 110 -13.83 -5.19 -13.39
CA THR A 110 -14.45 -5.94 -14.51
C THR A 110 -13.51 -6.89 -15.24
N PHE A 111 -12.19 -6.81 -15.00
CA PHE A 111 -11.22 -7.73 -15.61
C PHE A 111 -11.38 -9.17 -15.11
N ASP A 112 -11.10 -10.14 -15.99
CA ASP A 112 -11.20 -11.57 -15.67
C ASP A 112 -9.97 -12.02 -14.87
N THR A 113 -10.22 -12.62 -13.70
CA THR A 113 -9.19 -13.08 -12.77
C THR A 113 -9.79 -14.01 -11.72
N PHE A 114 -8.94 -14.67 -10.96
CA PHE A 114 -9.33 -15.33 -9.71
C PHE A 114 -9.79 -14.28 -8.67
N ARG A 115 -10.85 -14.61 -7.93
CA ARG A 115 -11.48 -13.72 -6.94
C ARG A 115 -11.67 -14.43 -5.61
N LEU A 116 -11.58 -13.65 -4.53
CA LEU A 116 -11.90 -14.07 -3.17
C LEU A 116 -12.80 -13.00 -2.54
N ASN A 117 -14.01 -13.41 -2.14
CA ASN A 117 -15.05 -12.51 -1.64
C ASN A 117 -15.36 -11.36 -2.63
N ASP A 118 -15.56 -11.72 -3.92
CA ASP A 118 -15.77 -10.81 -5.06
C ASP A 118 -14.61 -9.85 -5.40
N VAL A 119 -13.54 -9.84 -4.59
CA VAL A 119 -12.34 -9.03 -4.80
C VAL A 119 -11.31 -9.81 -5.64
N PRO A 120 -10.75 -9.22 -6.71
CA PRO A 120 -9.65 -9.82 -7.46
C PRO A 120 -8.44 -10.17 -6.59
N ILE A 121 -7.92 -11.40 -6.70
CA ILE A 121 -6.67 -11.82 -6.05
C ILE A 121 -5.47 -10.89 -6.38
N PRO A 122 -5.31 -10.40 -7.63
CA PRO A 122 -4.27 -9.41 -7.95
C PRO A 122 -4.31 -8.17 -7.06
N CYS A 123 -5.50 -7.72 -6.65
CA CYS A 123 -5.64 -6.58 -5.73
C CYS A 123 -5.05 -6.89 -4.35
N TYR A 124 -5.30 -8.07 -3.76
CA TYR A 124 -4.69 -8.44 -2.48
C TYR A 124 -3.15 -8.41 -2.53
N LEU A 125 -2.58 -8.93 -3.63
CA LEU A 125 -1.13 -8.98 -3.84
C LEU A 125 -0.55 -7.57 -4.08
N ALA A 126 -1.17 -6.78 -4.95
CA ALA A 126 -0.75 -5.41 -5.20
C ALA A 126 -0.85 -4.55 -3.92
N THR A 127 -1.96 -4.65 -3.17
CA THR A 127 -2.16 -3.93 -1.90
C THR A 127 -1.01 -4.19 -0.92
N HIS A 128 -0.49 -5.43 -0.85
CA HIS A 128 0.65 -5.73 0.03
C HIS A 128 1.88 -4.85 -0.27
N VAL A 129 2.17 -4.64 -1.56
CA VAL A 129 3.28 -3.79 -2.03
C VAL A 129 3.02 -2.31 -1.74
N TYR A 130 1.80 -1.84 -2.02
CA TYR A 130 1.37 -0.48 -1.66
C TYR A 130 1.49 -0.23 -0.16
N PHE A 131 1.00 -1.14 0.67
CA PHE A 131 0.99 -0.99 2.12
C PHE A 131 2.40 -1.01 2.71
N LEU A 132 3.32 -1.83 2.20
CA LEU A 132 4.73 -1.77 2.60
C LEU A 132 5.40 -0.45 2.22
N PHE A 133 5.07 0.11 1.04
CA PHE A 133 5.54 1.43 0.64
C PHE A 133 5.00 2.52 1.56
N TYR A 134 3.68 2.57 1.77
CA TYR A 134 3.05 3.54 2.67
C TYR A 134 3.54 3.41 4.10
N HIS A 135 3.68 2.19 4.61
CA HIS A 135 4.22 1.93 5.94
C HIS A 135 5.60 2.57 6.10
N SER A 136 6.46 2.45 5.08
CA SER A 136 7.82 2.99 5.10
C SER A 136 7.84 4.51 4.97
N VAL A 137 7.12 5.07 4.00
CA VAL A 137 7.01 6.53 3.81
C VAL A 137 6.42 7.19 5.05
N SER A 138 5.28 6.71 5.53
CA SER A 138 4.59 7.26 6.71
C SER A 138 5.42 7.12 7.97
N SER A 139 6.08 5.97 8.20
CA SER A 139 6.96 5.79 9.37
C SER A 139 8.12 6.78 9.39
N ILE A 140 8.73 7.03 8.23
CA ILE A 140 9.85 7.97 8.12
C ILE A 140 9.37 9.41 8.28
N THR A 141 8.30 9.80 7.58
CA THR A 141 7.75 11.15 7.62
C THR A 141 7.23 11.51 9.01
N LEU A 142 6.44 10.64 9.65
CA LEU A 142 5.90 10.90 10.99
C LEU A 142 7.00 10.96 12.05
N ARG A 143 8.04 10.11 11.94
CA ARG A 143 9.20 10.21 12.83
C ARG A 143 9.92 11.54 12.66
N LYS A 144 10.06 12.03 11.43
CA LYS A 144 10.70 13.33 11.17
C LYS A 144 9.87 14.50 11.67
N LEU A 145 8.56 14.43 11.50
CA LEU A 145 7.64 15.42 12.05
C LEU A 145 7.76 15.48 13.58
N ASP A 146 7.84 14.31 14.23
CA ASP A 146 8.01 14.23 15.68
C ASP A 146 9.37 14.77 16.17
N GLU A 147 10.46 14.42 15.48
CA GLU A 147 11.80 14.95 15.76
C GLU A 147 11.85 16.49 15.57
N ALA A 148 11.22 17.02 14.52
CA ALA A 148 11.19 18.44 14.22
C ALA A 148 10.37 19.25 15.25
N THR A 149 9.33 18.65 15.82
CA THR A 149 8.43 19.30 16.77
C THR A 149 8.83 19.09 18.24
N THR A 150 9.96 18.45 18.51
CA THR A 150 10.41 18.10 19.87
C THR A 150 10.58 19.32 20.80
N LYS A 151 10.90 20.50 20.24
CA LYS A 151 11.06 21.76 21.01
C LYS A 151 9.75 22.50 21.29
N LEU A 152 8.63 22.07 20.70
CA LEU A 152 7.34 22.74 20.82
C LEU A 152 6.58 22.29 22.08
N PRO A 153 5.66 23.12 22.59
CA PRO A 153 4.75 22.71 23.65
C PRO A 153 3.95 21.45 23.26
N THR A 154 3.74 20.54 24.23
CA THR A 154 3.02 19.27 24.05
C THR A 154 1.67 19.38 23.30
N PRO A 155 0.77 20.32 23.60
CA PRO A 155 -0.50 20.41 22.87
C PRO A 155 -0.30 20.74 21.39
N LEU A 156 0.64 21.65 21.08
CA LEU A 156 0.96 22.03 19.71
C LEU A 156 1.64 20.88 18.95
N ARG A 157 2.57 20.18 19.59
CA ARG A 157 3.20 18.97 19.01
C ARG A 157 2.17 17.90 18.66
N ARG A 158 1.22 17.62 19.54
CA ARG A 158 0.13 16.66 19.28
C ARG A 158 -0.75 17.12 18.13
N ALA A 159 -1.14 18.40 18.10
CA ALA A 159 -1.95 18.95 17.01
C ALA A 159 -1.24 18.80 15.66
N ILE A 160 0.04 19.19 15.57
CA ILE A 160 0.86 19.05 14.36
C ILE A 160 0.96 17.57 13.94
N PHE A 161 1.20 16.65 14.88
CA PHE A 161 1.28 15.22 14.58
C PHE A 161 -0.04 14.68 14.02
N VAL A 162 -1.17 15.02 14.64
CA VAL A 162 -2.52 14.64 14.15
C VAL A 162 -2.78 15.21 12.76
N CYS A 163 -2.48 16.50 12.54
CA CYS A 163 -2.59 17.11 11.22
C CYS A 163 -1.72 16.41 10.18
N GLY A 164 -0.48 16.01 10.54
CA GLY A 164 0.41 15.26 9.67
C GLY A 164 -0.15 13.88 9.31
N VAL A 165 -0.74 13.16 10.27
CA VAL A 165 -1.42 11.88 10.01
C VAL A 165 -2.61 12.07 9.07
N LEU A 166 -3.47 13.07 9.33
CA LEU A 166 -4.63 13.35 8.48
C LEU A 166 -4.22 13.72 7.06
N MET A 167 -3.18 14.54 6.90
CA MET A 167 -2.64 14.92 5.61
C MET A 167 -2.10 13.70 4.84
N LEU A 168 -1.31 12.84 5.50
CA LEU A 168 -0.80 11.62 4.87
C LEU A 168 -1.95 10.68 4.46
N ALA A 169 -2.94 10.48 5.33
CA ALA A 169 -4.10 9.64 5.03
C ALA A 169 -4.89 10.17 3.81
N TYR A 170 -5.15 11.47 3.78
CA TYR A 170 -5.84 12.11 2.66
C TYR A 170 -5.06 12.00 1.35
N LEU A 171 -3.75 12.28 1.38
CA LEU A 171 -2.88 12.16 0.21
C LEU A 171 -2.84 10.73 -0.32
N THR A 172 -2.72 9.73 0.56
CA THR A 172 -2.74 8.32 0.15
C THR A 172 -4.08 7.97 -0.50
N ALA A 173 -5.20 8.29 0.14
CA ALA A 173 -6.53 8.01 -0.41
C ALA A 173 -6.77 8.71 -1.76
N TYR A 174 -6.33 9.95 -1.90
CA TYR A 174 -6.43 10.71 -3.14
C TYR A 174 -5.59 10.08 -4.25
N MET A 175 -4.33 9.73 -3.98
CA MET A 175 -3.45 9.11 -4.96
C MET A 175 -3.96 7.73 -5.40
N GLU A 176 -4.47 6.92 -4.48
CA GLU A 176 -5.11 5.64 -4.83
C GLU A 176 -6.31 5.86 -5.75
N THR A 177 -7.20 6.78 -5.38
CA THR A 177 -8.38 7.12 -6.20
C THR A 177 -7.98 7.59 -7.59
N LEU A 178 -6.94 8.44 -7.70
CA LEU A 178 -6.42 8.92 -8.97
C LEU A 178 -5.90 7.75 -9.82
N THR A 179 -5.07 6.87 -9.25
CA THR A 179 -4.51 5.73 -9.98
C THR A 179 -5.57 4.74 -10.45
N ILE A 180 -6.60 4.50 -9.63
CA ILE A 180 -7.71 3.61 -9.97
C ILE A 180 -8.63 4.25 -11.02
N SER A 181 -8.86 5.56 -10.95
CA SER A 181 -9.73 6.28 -11.91
C SER A 181 -9.21 6.24 -13.35
N ALA A 182 -7.90 6.03 -13.52
CA ALA A 182 -7.26 5.88 -14.82
C ALA A 182 -7.38 4.45 -15.40
N PHE A 183 -7.81 3.47 -14.59
CA PHE A 183 -7.89 2.08 -15.01
C PHE A 183 -9.27 1.76 -15.61
N PRO A 184 -9.36 1.33 -16.88
CA PRO A 184 -10.64 1.18 -17.58
C PRO A 184 -11.51 0.05 -17.02
N TYR A 185 -10.92 -0.95 -16.37
CA TYR A 185 -11.65 -2.07 -15.78
C TYR A 185 -12.11 -1.83 -14.34
N TYR A 186 -12.30 -0.58 -13.95
CA TYR A 186 -12.91 -0.19 -12.69
C TYR A 186 -14.12 0.72 -12.92
N GLU A 187 -15.31 0.19 -12.66
CA GLU A 187 -16.57 0.86 -12.96
C GLU A 187 -17.36 1.14 -11.68
N PHE A 188 -18.18 2.20 -11.74
CA PHE A 188 -19.23 2.47 -10.74
C PHE A 188 -20.58 2.31 -11.41
N VAL A 189 -21.52 1.65 -10.74
CA VAL A 189 -22.89 1.50 -11.23
C VAL A 189 -23.61 2.86 -11.34
N ASP A 190 -23.33 3.79 -10.43
CA ASP A 190 -23.97 5.11 -10.39
C ASP A 190 -22.99 6.17 -9.86
N ARG A 191 -22.32 6.88 -10.78
CA ARG A 191 -21.30 7.90 -10.43
C ARG A 191 -21.92 9.11 -9.71
N ASP A 192 -23.19 9.41 -9.98
CA ASP A 192 -23.90 10.55 -9.38
C ASP A 192 -24.25 10.26 -7.91
N LYS A 193 -24.64 9.02 -7.59
CA LYS A 193 -24.81 8.59 -6.19
C LYS A 193 -23.52 8.63 -5.37
N MET A 194 -22.38 8.29 -5.96
CA MET A 194 -21.10 8.35 -5.26
C MET A 194 -20.80 9.77 -4.75
N GLN A 195 -21.14 10.79 -5.56
CA GLN A 195 -20.97 12.19 -5.17
C GLN A 195 -22.05 12.65 -4.19
N SER A 196 -23.30 12.20 -4.36
CA SER A 196 -24.43 12.64 -3.52
C SER A 196 -24.41 12.07 -2.09
N VAL A 197 -23.86 10.86 -1.87
CA VAL A 197 -23.75 10.26 -0.52
C VAL A 197 -22.76 11.04 0.36
N SER A 198 -21.86 11.82 -0.22
CA SER A 198 -20.98 12.73 0.53
C SER A 198 -21.67 14.04 1.02
N ILE A 199 -22.88 14.33 0.52
CA ILE A 199 -23.61 15.59 0.76
C ILE A 199 -24.93 15.38 1.51
N GLN A 200 -25.37 14.13 1.74
CA GLN A 200 -26.49 13.86 2.64
C GLN A 200 -26.05 14.06 4.11
N ARG A 201 -26.02 15.33 4.52
CA ARG A 201 -26.31 15.72 5.90
C ARG A 201 -27.77 15.41 6.16
N ASP A 202 -28.02 14.76 7.30
CA ASP A 202 -29.34 14.54 7.89
C ASP A 202 -30.20 15.82 7.92
#